data_AF-A0AA37I735-F1
#
_entry.id   AF-A0AA37I735-F1
#
_cell.length_a   1.000
_cell.length_b   1.000
_cell.length_c   1.000
_cell.angle_alpha   90.00
_cell.angle_beta   90.00
_cell.angle_gamma   90.00
#
_symmetry.space_group_name_H-M   'P 1'
#
loop_
_entity.id
_entity.type
_entity.pdbx_description
1 polymer ?
#
loop_
_entity_poly.entity_id
_entity_poly.type
_entity_poly.pdbx_seq_one_letter_code
_entity_poly.pdbx_strand_id
1 'polypeptide(L)'
;MILPIYIFGQPVLRKVAEDITPDYPQLKDLIGDMWETLAESEGIGLAAPQIGKPIRLVVIDLDVLSDDLPEYKGFKQVFINAHIVEYDESNTDVSEEGCLSIPAIHEKVTRPTRIHVEWDDENFEHHDEWVEGYLARVMQHEFDHLDGKMFVDRISPLRKQLIKSKLRALTQGRFRCGYKTKVARK
;
A
#
# COMPACT_ATOMS: atom_id res chain seq x y z
N MET A 1 -0.50 4.15 18.54
CA MET A 1 -1.98 4.13 18.53
C MET A 1 -2.50 3.51 17.24
N ILE A 2 -3.54 2.67 17.33
CA ILE A 2 -4.19 2.08 16.15
C ILE A 2 -5.11 3.08 15.43
N LEU A 3 -4.75 3.40 14.18
CA LEU A 3 -5.45 4.32 13.29
C LEU A 3 -6.53 3.61 12.47
N PRO A 4 -7.64 4.30 12.11
CA PRO A 4 -8.64 3.71 11.23
C PRO A 4 -8.12 3.65 9.78
N ILE A 5 -8.27 2.50 9.12
CA ILE A 5 -7.97 2.35 7.69
C ILE A 5 -9.12 2.89 6.83
N TYR A 6 -8.79 3.75 5.88
CA TYR A 6 -9.71 4.42 4.97
C TYR A 6 -10.10 3.45 3.87
N ILE A 7 -11.41 3.36 3.63
CA ILE A 7 -12.00 2.40 2.70
C ILE A 7 -12.27 3.05 1.35
N PHE A 8 -12.21 2.23 0.29
CA PHE A 8 -12.55 2.56 -1.08
C PHE A 8 -13.76 3.53 -1.16
N GLY A 9 -13.56 4.63 -1.89
CA GLY A 9 -14.51 5.74 -2.00
C GLY A 9 -14.12 6.96 -1.17
N GLN A 10 -13.18 6.85 -0.24
CA GLN A 10 -12.60 8.01 0.44
C GLN A 10 -11.77 8.87 -0.53
N PRO A 11 -11.97 10.20 -0.58
CA PRO A 11 -11.24 11.06 -1.51
C PRO A 11 -9.72 11.05 -1.35
N VAL A 12 -9.23 10.87 -0.12
CA VAL A 12 -7.78 10.84 0.17
C VAL A 12 -7.05 9.71 -0.56
N LEU A 13 -7.71 8.56 -0.78
CA LEU A 13 -7.15 7.40 -1.50
C LEU A 13 -6.97 7.67 -3.00
N ARG A 14 -7.45 8.82 -3.48
CA ARG A 14 -7.35 9.27 -4.87
C ARG A 14 -6.48 10.51 -5.03
N LYS A 15 -5.86 10.99 -3.95
CA LYS A 15 -4.93 12.12 -3.99
C LYS A 15 -3.53 11.59 -4.24
N VAL A 16 -2.79 12.27 -5.11
CA VAL A 16 -1.34 12.14 -5.16
C VAL A 16 -0.79 12.70 -3.85
N ALA A 17 0.03 11.91 -3.18
CA ALA A 17 0.62 12.20 -1.91
C ALA A 17 1.85 13.12 -2.06
N GLU A 18 2.04 14.00 -1.09
CA GLU A 18 3.11 15.01 -1.09
C GLU A 18 4.37 14.47 -0.41
N ASP A 19 5.54 14.85 -0.94
CA ASP A 19 6.82 14.59 -0.29
C ASP A 19 6.90 15.35 1.05
N ILE A 20 7.66 14.80 1.99
CA ILE A 20 7.86 15.35 3.32
C ILE A 20 9.35 15.57 3.60
N THR A 21 9.64 16.50 4.51
CA THR A 21 11.01 16.76 4.99
C THR A 21 11.22 16.11 6.37
N PRO A 22 12.48 16.05 6.85
CA PRO A 22 12.79 15.60 8.22
C PRO A 22 12.05 16.37 9.33
N ASP A 23 11.62 17.60 9.05
CA ASP A 23 10.88 18.45 9.98
C ASP A 23 9.37 18.12 10.04
N TYR A 24 8.90 17.07 9.34
CA TYR A 24 7.49 16.69 9.34
C TYR A 24 7.00 16.42 10.78
N PRO A 25 5.96 17.12 11.26
CA PRO A 25 5.56 17.06 12.66
C PRO A 25 5.18 15.64 13.10
N GLN A 26 5.77 15.18 14.20
CA GLN A 26 5.47 13.89 14.83
C GLN A 26 5.66 12.69 13.88
N LEU A 27 6.60 12.78 12.93
CA LEU A 27 6.85 11.70 11.95
C LEU A 27 7.16 10.35 12.62
N LYS A 28 8.02 10.34 13.64
CA LYS A 28 8.37 9.11 14.37
C LYS A 28 7.16 8.45 15.05
N ASP A 29 6.32 9.26 15.69
CA ASP A 29 5.08 8.78 16.32
C ASP A 29 4.10 8.25 15.27
N LEU A 30 4.00 8.92 14.13
CA LEU A 30 3.18 8.48 13.01
C LEU A 30 3.65 7.14 12.42
N ILE A 31 4.95 6.96 12.23
CA ILE A 31 5.52 5.68 11.78
C ILE A 31 5.18 4.58 12.78
N GLY A 32 5.32 4.85 14.08
CA GLY A 32 4.90 3.92 15.15
C GLY A 32 3.41 3.55 15.07
N ASP A 33 2.54 4.55 14.90
CA ASP A 33 1.10 4.35 14.71
C ASP A 33 0.80 3.50 13.46
N MET A 34 1.54 3.69 12.37
CA MET A 34 1.40 2.90 11.13
C MET A 34 1.81 1.44 11.34
N TRP A 35 2.91 1.17 12.06
CA TRP A 35 3.32 -0.19 12.39
C TRP A 35 2.29 -0.91 13.27
N GLU A 36 1.79 -0.26 14.32
CA GLU A 36 0.72 -0.82 15.16
C GLU A 36 -0.56 -1.10 14.34
N THR A 37 -0.92 -0.18 13.44
CA THR A 37 -2.10 -0.32 12.58
C THR A 37 -1.93 -1.47 11.58
N LEU A 38 -0.74 -1.61 10.98
CA LEU A 38 -0.44 -2.69 10.05
C LEU A 38 -0.56 -4.06 10.74
N ALA A 39 0.08 -4.21 11.91
CA ALA A 39 0.06 -5.45 12.69
C ALA A 39 -1.35 -5.85 13.12
N GLU A 40 -2.16 -4.91 13.65
CA GLU A 40 -3.56 -5.16 14.04
C GLU A 40 -4.44 -5.57 12.84
N SER A 41 -4.08 -5.09 11.64
CA SER A 41 -4.82 -5.39 10.42
C SER A 41 -4.43 -6.69 9.72
N GLU A 42 -3.41 -7.41 10.25
CA GLU A 42 -2.81 -8.61 9.64
C GLU A 42 -2.38 -8.37 8.18
N GLY A 43 -1.91 -7.16 7.87
CA GLY A 43 -1.42 -6.77 6.55
C GLY A 43 0.10 -6.87 6.42
N ILE A 44 0.60 -6.75 5.19
CA ILE A 44 2.05 -6.74 4.88
C ILE A 44 2.57 -5.36 4.44
N GLY A 45 1.68 -4.43 4.10
CA GLY A 45 2.01 -3.07 3.67
C GLY A 45 0.91 -2.08 4.06
N LEU A 46 1.31 -0.85 4.38
CA LEU A 46 0.39 0.24 4.68
C LEU A 46 0.97 1.58 4.22
N ALA A 47 0.24 2.26 3.33
CA ALA A 47 0.55 3.62 2.89
C ALA A 47 -0.20 4.68 3.72
N ALA A 48 0.43 5.83 3.98
CA ALA A 48 -0.16 6.93 4.73
C ALA A 48 -1.51 7.45 4.18
N PRO A 49 -1.78 7.45 2.85
CA PRO A 49 -3.11 7.76 2.33
C PRO A 49 -4.21 6.85 2.90
N GLN A 50 -3.89 5.58 3.21
CA GLN A 50 -4.81 4.62 3.79
C GLN A 50 -5.16 4.92 5.26
N ILE A 51 -4.40 5.77 5.96
CA ILE A 51 -4.78 6.30 7.28
C ILE A 51 -5.24 7.77 7.20
N GLY A 52 -5.46 8.28 5.98
CA GLY A 52 -6.01 9.61 5.75
C GLY A 52 -5.00 10.73 5.66
N LYS A 53 -3.70 10.43 5.49
CA LYS A 53 -2.64 11.42 5.34
C LYS A 53 -2.07 11.37 3.91
N PRO A 54 -2.28 12.39 3.07
CA PRO A 54 -1.81 12.39 1.69
C PRO A 54 -0.32 12.76 1.62
N ILE A 55 0.54 12.00 2.29
CA ILE A 55 2.00 12.16 2.28
C ILE A 55 2.68 10.88 1.80
N ARG A 56 3.87 10.99 1.20
CA ARG A 56 4.65 9.85 0.70
C ARG A 56 5.36 9.13 1.84
N LEU A 57 4.60 8.31 2.55
CA LEU A 57 5.08 7.48 3.65
C LEU A 57 4.42 6.09 3.57
N VAL A 58 5.24 5.05 3.60
CA VAL A 58 4.83 3.65 3.53
C VAL A 58 5.61 2.85 4.57
N VAL A 59 4.96 1.84 5.15
CA VAL A 59 5.62 0.80 5.96
C VAL A 59 5.33 -0.57 5.35
N ILE A 60 6.34 -1.45 5.28
CA ILE A 60 6.22 -2.82 4.76
C ILE A 60 6.81 -3.80 5.77
N ASP A 61 6.04 -4.81 6.15
CA ASP A 61 6.42 -5.92 7.02
C ASP A 61 6.29 -7.24 6.24
N LEU A 62 7.41 -7.81 5.79
CA LEU A 62 7.41 -9.13 5.14
C LEU A 62 7.89 -10.25 6.07
N ASP A 63 8.30 -9.92 7.30
CA ASP A 63 8.69 -10.92 8.30
C ASP A 63 7.52 -11.85 8.67
N VAL A 64 6.28 -11.34 8.59
CA VAL A 64 5.05 -12.12 8.78
C VAL A 64 4.86 -13.24 7.75
N LEU A 65 5.61 -13.21 6.64
CA LEU A 65 5.61 -14.26 5.61
C LEU A 65 6.83 -15.18 5.71
N SER A 66 7.70 -15.01 6.70
CA SER A 66 9.00 -15.69 6.77
C SER A 66 8.94 -17.20 6.95
N ASP A 67 7.81 -17.75 7.40
CA ASP A 67 7.58 -19.19 7.44
C ASP A 67 7.51 -19.81 6.03
N ASP A 68 6.92 -19.09 5.07
CA ASP A 68 6.79 -19.51 3.67
C ASP A 68 7.89 -18.92 2.76
N LEU A 69 8.40 -17.73 3.11
CA LEU A 69 9.42 -16.98 2.37
C LEU A 69 10.59 -16.57 3.30
N PRO A 70 11.48 -17.51 3.67
CA PRO A 70 12.53 -17.28 4.67
C PRO A 70 13.51 -16.15 4.33
N GLU A 71 13.64 -15.78 3.06
CA GLU A 71 14.45 -14.64 2.61
C GLU A 71 13.96 -13.29 3.16
N TYR A 72 12.69 -13.19 3.54
CA TYR A 72 12.10 -11.99 4.13
C TYR A 72 12.11 -11.98 5.65
N LYS A 73 12.78 -12.94 6.28
CA LYS A 73 12.94 -12.97 7.74
C LYS A 73 13.63 -11.69 8.23
N GLY A 74 12.96 -10.99 9.15
CA GLY A 74 13.38 -9.71 9.70
C GLY A 74 13.18 -8.51 8.76
N PHE A 75 12.53 -8.69 7.61
CA PHE A 75 12.31 -7.59 6.67
C PHE A 75 11.19 -6.67 7.16
N LYS A 76 11.58 -5.50 7.67
CA LYS A 76 10.71 -4.38 8.04
C LYS A 76 11.34 -3.09 7.57
N GLN A 77 10.65 -2.34 6.72
CA GLN A 77 11.22 -1.13 6.15
C GLN A 77 10.20 0.00 6.08
N VAL A 78 10.66 1.21 6.40
CA VAL A 78 9.94 2.46 6.16
C VAL A 78 10.44 3.06 4.85
N PHE A 79 9.50 3.54 4.03
CA PHE A 79 9.79 4.23 2.78
C PHE A 79 9.17 5.63 2.83
N ILE A 80 10.02 6.64 2.82
CA ILE A 80 9.68 8.06 2.80
C ILE A 80 10.00 8.60 1.41
N ASN A 81 9.14 9.48 0.88
CA ASN A 81 9.33 10.10 -0.44
C ASN A 81 9.61 9.10 -1.56
N ALA A 82 9.00 7.92 -1.48
CA ALA A 82 9.35 6.83 -2.39
C ALA A 82 8.75 7.01 -3.78
N HIS A 83 9.53 6.85 -4.84
CA HIS A 83 9.14 7.00 -6.24
C HIS A 83 9.64 5.82 -7.06
N ILE A 84 8.80 5.31 -7.96
CA ILE A 84 9.25 4.38 -9.01
C ILE A 84 9.74 5.23 -10.17
N VAL A 85 11.04 5.24 -10.40
CA VAL A 85 11.67 6.04 -11.45
C VAL A 85 11.76 5.28 -12.77
N GLU A 86 11.79 3.95 -12.73
CA GLU A 86 11.80 3.10 -13.92
C GLU A 86 11.07 1.76 -13.68
N TYR A 87 10.39 1.26 -14.71
CA TYR A 87 9.83 -0.10 -14.73
C TYR A 87 10.60 -0.94 -15.74
N ASP A 88 10.99 -2.15 -15.36
CA ASP A 88 11.53 -3.12 -16.32
C ASP A 88 10.38 -3.71 -17.15
N GLU A 89 10.28 -3.30 -18.41
CA GLU A 89 9.22 -3.76 -19.33
C GLU A 89 9.48 -5.16 -19.91
N SER A 90 10.64 -5.77 -19.63
CA SER A 90 11.01 -7.06 -20.23
C SER A 90 10.19 -8.23 -19.71
N ASN A 91 9.69 -8.16 -18.47
CA ASN A 91 8.98 -9.25 -17.84
C ASN A 91 7.90 -8.78 -16.86
N THR A 92 6.79 -9.52 -16.81
CA THR A 92 5.66 -9.25 -15.92
C THR A 92 5.17 -10.53 -15.25
N ASP A 93 4.72 -10.42 -14.01
CA ASP A 93 4.07 -11.49 -13.28
C ASP A 93 2.59 -11.19 -13.02
N VAL A 94 1.76 -12.25 -12.94
CA VAL A 94 0.33 -12.15 -12.63
C VAL A 94 0.04 -12.92 -11.35
N SER A 95 -0.23 -12.17 -10.28
CA SER A 95 -0.55 -12.73 -8.97
C SER A 95 -1.82 -12.10 -8.40
N GLU A 96 -2.43 -12.78 -7.44
CA GLU A 96 -3.61 -12.26 -6.72
C GLU A 96 -3.18 -11.20 -5.70
N GLU A 97 -3.87 -10.06 -5.71
CA GLU A 97 -3.65 -8.97 -4.74
C GLU A 97 -4.93 -8.70 -3.95
N GLY A 98 -4.75 -8.41 -2.66
CA GLY A 98 -5.75 -7.81 -1.78
C GLY A 98 -5.31 -6.41 -1.35
N CYS A 99 -6.18 -5.70 -0.63
CA CYS A 99 -5.84 -4.39 -0.07
C CYS A 99 -6.66 -4.13 1.19
N LEU A 100 -6.03 -3.58 2.23
CA LEU A 100 -6.71 -3.19 3.48
C LEU A 100 -7.80 -2.12 3.25
N SER A 101 -7.66 -1.30 2.20
CA SER A 101 -8.69 -0.32 1.81
C SER A 101 -9.83 -0.90 0.97
N ILE A 102 -9.72 -2.16 0.53
CA ILE A 102 -10.71 -2.87 -0.32
C ILE A 102 -11.00 -4.27 0.27
N PRO A 103 -11.61 -4.34 1.46
CA PRO A 103 -11.72 -5.59 2.21
C PRO A 103 -12.51 -6.66 1.47
N ALA A 104 -12.05 -7.92 1.59
CA ALA A 104 -12.64 -9.13 1.02
C ALA A 104 -12.74 -9.18 -0.52
N ILE A 105 -12.03 -8.30 -1.22
CA ILE A 105 -11.91 -8.33 -2.68
C ILE A 105 -10.46 -8.63 -3.03
N HIS A 106 -10.26 -9.72 -3.76
CA HIS A 106 -8.98 -10.13 -4.31
C HIS A 106 -9.12 -10.32 -5.81
N GLU A 107 -8.16 -9.82 -6.58
CA GLU A 107 -8.13 -9.98 -8.03
C GLU A 107 -6.70 -10.19 -8.53
N LYS A 108 -6.57 -10.83 -9.69
CA LYS A 108 -5.28 -10.99 -10.36
C LYS A 108 -4.81 -9.66 -10.97
N VAL A 109 -3.59 -9.26 -10.66
CA VAL A 109 -2.95 -8.02 -11.13
C VAL A 109 -1.63 -8.34 -11.80
N THR A 110 -1.47 -7.84 -13.03
CA THR A 110 -0.21 -7.90 -13.77
C THR A 110 0.71 -6.77 -13.30
N ARG A 111 1.95 -7.10 -12.91
CA ARG A 111 2.99 -6.12 -12.56
C ARG A 111 4.32 -6.47 -13.20
N PRO A 112 5.14 -5.48 -13.60
CA PRO A 112 6.57 -5.67 -13.85
C PRO A 112 7.23 -6.44 -12.71
N THR A 113 8.11 -7.39 -13.04
CA THR A 113 8.80 -8.21 -12.03
C THR A 113 9.91 -7.45 -11.31
N ARG A 114 10.32 -6.31 -11.85
CA ARG A 114 11.45 -5.51 -11.38
C ARG A 114 11.20 -4.02 -11.64
N ILE A 115 11.60 -3.18 -10.70
CA ILE A 115 11.41 -1.72 -10.71
C ILE A 115 12.66 -1.02 -10.17
N HIS A 116 12.97 0.17 -10.69
CA HIS A 116 13.96 1.09 -10.13
C HIS A 116 13.25 2.09 -9.23
N VAL A 117 13.71 2.23 -8.01
CA VAL A 117 13.05 3.02 -6.98
C VAL A 117 14.04 3.91 -6.26
N GLU A 118 13.60 5.14 -6.01
CA GLU A 118 14.29 6.12 -5.16
C GLU A 118 13.42 6.38 -3.93
N TRP A 119 14.01 6.41 -2.74
CA TRP A 119 13.31 6.74 -1.50
C TRP A 119 14.30 7.13 -0.40
N ASP A 120 13.77 7.66 0.70
CA ASP A 120 14.51 7.87 1.94
C ASP A 120 13.99 6.89 3.02
N ASP A 121 14.87 6.39 3.88
CA ASP A 121 14.45 5.57 5.03
C ASP A 121 14.00 6.41 6.24
N GLU A 122 13.72 5.78 7.39
CA GLU A 122 13.28 6.49 8.60
C GLU A 122 14.32 7.48 9.18
N ASN A 123 15.59 7.36 8.80
CA ASN A 123 16.66 8.27 9.17
C ASN A 123 16.92 9.33 8.10
N PHE A 124 16.12 9.34 7.03
CA PHE A 124 16.32 10.14 5.82
C PHE A 124 17.65 9.84 5.10
N GLU A 125 18.15 8.61 5.21
CA GLU A 125 19.22 8.15 4.32
C GLU A 125 18.61 7.76 2.97
N HIS A 126 19.20 8.26 1.90
CA HIS A 126 18.70 8.09 0.54
C HIS A 126 19.12 6.75 -0.06
N HIS A 127 18.17 6.10 -0.74
CA HIS A 127 18.33 4.84 -1.44
C HIS A 127 17.88 5.00 -2.90
N ASP A 128 18.66 4.42 -3.81
CA ASP A 128 18.41 4.42 -5.25
C ASP A 128 18.87 3.05 -5.80
N GLU A 129 17.92 2.15 -6.02
CA GLU A 129 18.23 0.78 -6.42
C GLU A 129 17.13 0.08 -7.22
N TRP A 130 17.54 -1.00 -7.88
CA TRP A 130 16.63 -1.90 -8.57
C TRP A 130 16.15 -3.00 -7.62
N VAL A 131 14.84 -3.11 -7.47
CA VAL A 131 14.19 -4.12 -6.64
C VAL A 131 13.41 -5.09 -7.51
N GLU A 132 13.49 -6.38 -7.19
CA GLU A 132 12.81 -7.47 -7.92
C GLU A 132 12.07 -8.42 -6.99
N GLY A 133 11.38 -9.40 -7.58
CA GLY A 133 10.68 -10.45 -6.84
C GLY A 133 9.42 -9.97 -6.13
N TYR A 134 9.08 -10.62 -5.02
CA TYR A 134 7.83 -10.33 -4.29
C TYR A 134 7.84 -8.93 -3.68
N LEU A 135 8.97 -8.48 -3.15
CA LEU A 135 9.12 -7.12 -2.62
C LEU A 135 8.80 -6.05 -3.70
N ALA A 136 9.27 -6.23 -4.94
CA ALA A 136 8.93 -5.32 -6.03
C ALA A 136 7.42 -5.22 -6.26
N ARG A 137 6.68 -6.33 -6.14
CA ARG A 137 5.20 -6.31 -6.24
C ARG A 137 4.57 -5.53 -5.09
N VAL A 138 5.02 -5.75 -3.85
CA VAL A 138 4.49 -5.06 -2.66
C VAL A 138 4.79 -3.57 -2.76
N MET A 139 6.02 -3.17 -3.09
CA MET A 139 6.38 -1.76 -3.29
C MET A 139 5.53 -1.11 -4.38
N GLN A 140 5.32 -1.78 -5.52
CA GLN A 140 4.41 -1.26 -6.55
C GLN A 140 2.97 -1.08 -6.06
N HIS A 141 2.46 -1.97 -5.20
CA HIS A 141 1.13 -1.82 -4.61
C HIS A 141 1.06 -0.64 -3.65
N GLU A 142 2.03 -0.51 -2.75
CA GLU A 142 2.04 0.56 -1.76
C GLU A 142 2.32 1.93 -2.41
N PHE A 143 3.19 1.98 -3.41
CA PHE A 143 3.53 3.23 -4.11
C PHE A 143 2.41 3.67 -5.06
N ASP A 144 1.58 2.74 -5.54
CA ASP A 144 0.31 3.11 -6.19
C ASP A 144 -0.58 3.94 -5.27
N HIS A 145 -0.68 3.61 -3.99
CA HIS A 145 -1.48 4.41 -3.04
C HIS A 145 -0.92 5.82 -2.88
N LEU A 146 0.40 6.00 -2.94
CA LEU A 146 1.04 7.32 -2.94
C LEU A 146 0.66 8.14 -4.19
N ASP A 147 0.35 7.48 -5.31
CA ASP A 147 -0.12 8.11 -6.54
C ASP A 147 -1.65 8.21 -6.64
N GLY A 148 -2.40 7.85 -5.58
CA GLY A 148 -3.86 7.81 -5.59
C GLY A 148 -4.46 6.70 -6.47
N LYS A 149 -3.65 5.71 -6.83
CA LYS A 149 -4.03 4.51 -7.58
C LYS A 149 -4.32 3.38 -6.59
N MET A 150 -5.20 2.47 -6.97
CA MET A 150 -5.47 1.24 -6.23
C MET A 150 -5.39 0.05 -7.17
N PHE A 151 -5.15 -1.15 -6.66
CA PHE A 151 -4.97 -2.34 -7.52
C PHE A 151 -6.16 -2.60 -8.46
N VAL A 152 -7.39 -2.22 -8.07
CA VAL A 152 -8.60 -2.32 -8.90
C VAL A 152 -8.61 -1.39 -10.12
N ASP A 153 -7.62 -0.50 -10.24
CA ASP A 153 -7.37 0.28 -11.44
C ASP A 153 -6.45 -0.43 -12.44
N ARG A 154 -5.75 -1.48 -11.99
CA ARG A 154 -4.85 -2.30 -12.81
C ARG A 154 -5.48 -3.62 -13.30
N ILE A 155 -6.68 -3.95 -12.85
CA ILE A 155 -7.42 -5.13 -13.33
C ILE A 155 -8.11 -4.86 -14.67
N SER A 156 -8.42 -5.93 -15.42
CA SER A 156 -9.08 -5.79 -16.73
C SER A 156 -10.48 -5.16 -16.62
N PRO A 157 -10.95 -4.44 -17.65
CA PRO A 157 -12.26 -3.79 -17.64
C PRO A 157 -13.42 -4.76 -17.34
N LEU A 158 -13.35 -5.98 -17.87
CA LEU A 158 -14.34 -7.03 -17.61
C LEU A 158 -14.37 -7.42 -16.13
N ARG A 159 -13.21 -7.63 -15.50
CA ARG A 159 -13.12 -7.94 -14.07
C ARG A 159 -13.64 -6.78 -13.23
N LYS A 160 -13.26 -5.54 -13.56
CA LYS A 160 -13.76 -4.32 -12.90
C LYS A 160 -15.28 -4.21 -12.95
N GLN A 161 -15.90 -4.57 -14.08
CA GLN A 161 -17.35 -4.60 -14.23
C GLN A 161 -18.00 -5.67 -13.33
N LEU A 162 -17.41 -6.87 -13.24
CA LEU A 162 -17.91 -7.96 -12.40
C LEU A 162 -17.88 -7.63 -10.91
N ILE A 163 -16.87 -6.90 -10.43
CA ILE A 163 -16.76 -6.51 -9.02
C ILE A 163 -17.40 -5.16 -8.68
N LYS A 164 -17.99 -4.46 -9.66
CA LYS A 164 -18.54 -3.11 -9.48
C LYS A 164 -19.58 -3.03 -8.35
N SER A 165 -20.42 -4.05 -8.21
CA SER A 165 -21.43 -4.13 -7.14
C SER A 165 -20.79 -4.25 -5.76
N LYS A 166 -19.69 -5.02 -5.63
CA LYS A 166 -18.90 -5.16 -4.41
C LYS A 166 -18.21 -3.85 -4.04
N LEU A 167 -17.55 -3.19 -5.01
CA LEU A 167 -16.93 -1.87 -4.81
C LEU A 167 -17.96 -0.82 -4.37
N ARG A 168 -19.17 -0.83 -4.94
CA ARG A 168 -20.27 0.04 -4.50
C ARG A 168 -20.76 -0.28 -3.09
N ALA A 169 -20.68 -1.54 -2.65
CA ALA A 169 -21.01 -1.91 -1.27
C ALA A 169 -20.01 -1.31 -0.28
N LEU A 170 -18.71 -1.31 -0.62
CA LEU A 170 -17.65 -0.69 0.18
C LEU A 170 -17.91 0.79 0.44
N THR A 171 -18.25 1.56 -0.60
CA THR A 171 -18.53 3.00 -0.47
C THR A 171 -19.76 3.30 0.41
N GLN A 172 -20.59 2.30 0.68
CA GLN A 172 -21.78 2.39 1.50
C GLN A 172 -21.57 1.80 2.90
N GLY A 173 -20.35 1.37 3.24
CA GLY A 173 -20.05 0.74 4.53
C GLY A 173 -20.56 -0.69 4.67
N ARG A 174 -20.92 -1.34 3.55
CA ARG A 174 -21.47 -2.69 3.54
C ARG A 174 -20.35 -3.72 3.30
N PHE A 175 -19.54 -3.96 4.33
CA PHE A 175 -18.47 -4.97 4.34
C PHE A 175 -18.19 -5.42 5.79
N ARG A 176 -17.29 -6.41 5.94
CA ARG A 176 -16.79 -6.86 7.24
C ARG A 176 -15.27 -6.97 7.16
N CYS A 177 -14.57 -6.52 8.20
CA CYS A 177 -13.14 -6.68 8.41
C CYS A 177 -12.84 -6.70 9.92
N GLY A 178 -11.70 -7.26 10.31
CA GLY A 178 -11.29 -7.40 11.72
C GLY A 178 -10.71 -6.13 12.35
N TYR A 179 -10.35 -5.13 11.53
CA TYR A 179 -9.66 -3.92 11.97
C TYR A 179 -10.53 -2.67 11.90
N LYS A 180 -10.06 -1.60 12.56
CA LYS A 180 -10.71 -0.29 12.61
C LYS A 180 -10.71 0.37 11.23
N THR A 181 -11.86 0.89 10.79
CA THR A 181 -12.01 1.48 9.46
C THR A 181 -12.71 2.84 9.46
N LYS A 182 -12.53 3.59 8.37
CA LYS A 182 -13.23 4.84 8.09
C LYS A 182 -13.83 4.84 6.69
N VAL A 183 -15.16 4.82 6.63
CA VAL A 183 -15.94 4.84 5.38
C VAL A 183 -16.25 6.29 4.98
N ALA A 184 -16.35 6.55 3.67
CA ALA A 184 -16.76 7.85 3.17
C ALA A 184 -18.12 8.24 3.78
N ARG A 185 -18.20 9.43 4.38
CA ARG A 185 -19.49 9.97 4.83
C ARG A 185 -20.25 10.44 3.59
N LYS A 186 -21.53 10.06 3.49
CA LYS A 186 -22.45 10.60 2.49
C LYS A 186 -22.68 12.09 2.74
#